data_AF-A0A564RXZ5-F1
#
_entry.id   AF-A0A564RXZ5-F1
#
_cell.length_a   1.000
_cell.length_b   1.000
_cell.length_c   1.000
_cell.angle_alpha   90.00
_cell.angle_beta   90.00
_cell.angle_gamma   90.00
#
_symmetry.space_group_name_H-M   'P 1'
#
loop_
_entity.id
_entity.type
_entity.pdbx_description
1 polymer ?
#
loop_
_entity_poly.entity_id
_entity_poly.type
_entity_poly.pdbx_seq_one_letter_code
_entity_poly.pdbx_strand_id
1 'polypeptide(L)' 'MLPYLAAYMGHAGIDSTLYYVHASPDFMDGYADLVADAERVVPETEEP' A
#
# COMPACT_ATOMS: atom_id res chain seq x y z
N MET A 1 1.56 -0.44 0.87
CA MET A 1 1.82 -0.50 -0.59
C MET A 1 1.31 0.70 -1.39
N LEU A 2 0.21 1.35 -1.01
CA LEU A 2 -0.37 2.49 -1.74
C LEU A 2 0.60 3.66 -2.03
N PRO A 3 1.49 4.08 -1.10
CA PRO A 3 2.45 5.15 -1.40
C PRO A 3 3.41 4.79 -2.53
N TYR A 4 3.82 3.52 -2.60
CA TYR A 4 4.70 3.00 -3.64
C TYR A 4 4.00 2.97 -5.00
N LEU A 5 2.74 2.49 -5.05
CA LEU A 5 1.94 2.49 -6.27
C LEU A 5 1.66 3.91 -6.77
N ALA A 6 1.39 4.85 -5.87
CA ALA A 6 1.19 6.26 -6.20
C ALA A 6 2.45 6.88 -6.86
N ALA A 7 3.62 6.63 -6.27
CA ALA A 7 4.89 7.08 -6.84
C ALA A 7 5.16 6.44 -8.22
N TYR A 8 4.85 5.15 -8.38
CA TYR A 8 5.02 4.43 -9.65
C TYR A 8 4.12 4.99 -10.77
N MET A 9 2.86 5.34 -10.47
CA MET A 9 1.94 5.90 -11.46
C MET A 9 2.13 7.41 -11.73
N GLY A 10 3.10 8.05 -11.07
CA GLY A 10 3.35 9.49 -11.22
C GLY A 10 2.26 10.36 -10.60
N HIS A 11 1.53 9.83 -9.61
CA HIS A 11 0.48 10.54 -8.92
C HIS A 11 1.03 11.56 -7.91
N ALA A 12 0.49 12.79 -7.96
CA ALA A 12 0.90 13.88 -7.07
C ALA A 12 0.51 13.65 -5.60
N GLY A 13 -0.40 12.71 -5.33
CA GLY A 13 -0.83 12.35 -3.98
C GLY A 13 -1.51 10.98 -3.94
N ILE A 14 -1.76 10.46 -2.74
CA ILE A 14 -2.42 9.15 -2.56
C ILE A 14 -3.88 9.20 -3.04
N ASP A 15 -4.54 10.36 -2.93
CA ASP A 15 -5.94 10.54 -3.34
C ASP A 15 -6.19 10.24 -4.82
N SER A 16 -5.26 10.58 -5.72
CA SER A 16 -5.39 10.23 -7.14
C SER A 16 -5.20 8.73 -7.39
N THR A 17 -4.52 8.02 -6.49
CA THR A 17 -4.41 6.55 -6.55
C THR A 17 -5.68 5.88 -6.02
N LEU A 18 -6.35 6.49 -5.04
CA LEU A 18 -7.65 6.04 -4.53
C LEU A 18 -8.77 6.10 -5.59
N TYR A 19 -8.62 6.95 -6.61
CA TYR A 19 -9.51 6.97 -7.78
C TYR A 19 -9.55 5.62 -8.54
N TYR A 20 -8.61 4.69 -8.35
CA TYR A 20 -8.66 3.38 -9.01
C TYR A 20 -9.07 2.23 -8.08
N VAL A 21 -9.10 2.48 -6.77
CA VAL A 21 -9.43 1.45 -5.77
C VAL A 21 -10.86 0.92 -5.97
N HIS A 22 -11.80 1.79 -6.35
CA HIS A 22 -13.18 1.40 -6.60
C HIS A 22 -13.41 0.74 -7.97
N ALA A 23 -12.44 0.85 -8.89
CA ALA A 23 -12.50 0.26 -10.22
C ALA A 23 -11.93 -1.17 -10.26
N SER A 24 -11.24 -1.60 -9.19
CA SER A 24 -10.75 -2.96 -9.02
C SER A 24 -11.67 -3.70 -8.03
N PRO A 25 -12.49 -4.65 -8.50
CA PRO A 25 -13.16 -5.58 -7.61
C PRO A 25 -12.13 -6.24 -6.69
N ASP A 26 -12.51 -6.47 -5.44
CA ASP A 26 -11.73 -7.23 -4.45
C ASP A 26 -10.37 -6.60 -4.07
N PHE A 27 -10.14 -5.32 -4.41
CA PHE A 27 -8.88 -4.63 -4.11
C PHE A 27 -8.54 -4.64 -2.62
N MET A 28 -9.54 -4.45 -1.75
CA MET A 28 -9.32 -4.44 -0.30
C MET A 28 -8.97 -5.82 0.24
N ASP A 29 -9.53 -6.88 -0.34
CA ASP A 29 -9.22 -8.26 0.06
C ASP A 29 -7.78 -8.61 -0.34
N GLY A 30 -7.38 -8.33 -1.58
CA GLY A 30 -6.00 -8.53 -2.03
C GLY A 30 -4.98 -7.63 -1.31
N TYR A 31 -5.38 -6.41 -0.95
CA TYR A 31 -4.56 -5.53 -0.12
C TYR A 31 -4.38 -6.10 1.29
N ALA A 32 -5.44 -6.62 1.91
CA ALA A 32 -5.39 -7.23 3.23
C ALA A 32 -4.44 -8.44 3.26
N ASP A 33 -4.52 -9.33 2.26
CA ASP A 33 -3.62 -10.47 2.12
C ASP A 33 -2.15 -10.05 2.00
N LEU A 34 -1.88 -8.99 1.23
CA LEU A 34 -0.53 -8.50 1.00
C LEU A 34 0.07 -7.83 2.25
N VAL A 35 -0.75 -7.13 3.03
CA VAL A 35 -0.29 -6.40 4.22
C VAL A 35 -0.23 -7.31 5.44
N ALA A 36 -0.96 -8.43 5.47
CA ALA A 36 -0.88 -9.44 6.52
C ALA A 36 0.56 -9.94 6.75
N ASP A 37 1.34 -10.11 5.69
CA ASP A 37 2.76 -10.47 5.77
C ASP A 37 3.67 -9.28 6.09
N ALA A 38 3.28 -8.05 5.74
CA ALA A 38 4.03 -6.83 6.02
C ALA A 38 3.87 -6.34 7.47
N GLU A 39 2.75 -6.66 8.12
CA GLU A 39 2.56 -6.47 9.57
C GLU A 39 3.36 -7.48 10.41
N ARG A 40 4.03 -8.45 9.78
CA ARG A 40 5.04 -9.30 10.42
C ARG A 40 6.30 -8.49 10.72
N VAL A 41 6.14 -7.57 11.67
CA VAL A 41 7.14 -6.86 12.48
C VAL A 41 8.45 -6.63 11.72
N VAL A 42 8.57 -5.47 11.08
CA VAL A 42 9.89 -4.92 10.75
C VAL A 42 10.63 -4.79 12.08
N PRO A 43 11.76 -5.50 12.29
CA PRO A 43 12.48 -5.39 13.55
C PRO A 43 12.88 -3.93 13.75
N GLU A 44 12.51 -3.35 14.88
CA GLU A 44 13.01 -2.03 15.25
C GLU A 44 14.54 -2.12 15.31
N THR A 45 15.23 -1.28 14.55
CA THR A 45 16.68 -1.18 14.64
C THR A 45 17.01 -0.53 15.98
N GLU A 46 17.62 -1.29 16.90
CA GLU A 46 18.25 -0.71 18.08
C GLU A 46 19.36 0.25 17.59
N GLU A 47 19.19 1.55 17.85
CA GLU A 47 20.23 2.54 17.57
C GLU A 47 21.41 2.35 18.53
N PRO A 48 22.67 2.51 18.07
CA PRO A 48 23.89 2.29 18.86
C PRO A 48 24.18 3.38 19.90
#